data_AF-A0A3D3ACG2-F1
#
_entry.id   AF-A0A3D3ACG2-F1
#
_cell.length_a   1.000
_cell.length_b   1.000
_cell.length_c   1.000
_cell.angle_alpha   90.00
_cell.angle_beta   90.00
_cell.angle_gamma   90.00
#
_symmetry.space_group_name_H-M   'P 1'
#
loop_
_entity.id
_entity.type
_entity.pdbx_description
1 polymer ?
#
loop_
_entity_poly.entity_id
_entity_poly.type
_entity_poly.pdbx_seq_one_letter_code
_entity_poly.pdbx_strand_id
1 'polypeptide(L)' 'EARMTEIAGLLLQDLDSDTVDFRDTYDGEDEEPIVLPAAFPNLLANGA' A
#
# COMPACT_ATOMS: atom_id res chain seq x y z
N GLU A 1 5.69 5.07 20.30
CA GLU A 1 5.23 6.00 19.25
C GLU A 1 5.78 5.49 17.92
N ALA A 2 4.96 5.40 16.87
CA ALA A 2 5.35 4.91 15.55
C ALA A 2 5.04 5.98 14.50
N ARG A 3 5.93 6.15 13.53
CA ARG A 3 5.78 7.11 12.43
C ARG A 3 6.24 6.47 11.13
N MET A 4 5.62 6.88 10.02
CA MET A 4 5.95 6.41 8.69
C MET A 4 7.32 6.95 8.26
N THR A 5 8.13 6.11 7.61
CA THR A 5 9.38 6.54 6.99
C THR A 5 9.10 7.13 5.61
N GLU A 6 10.02 7.95 5.10
CA GLU A 6 9.90 8.53 3.75
C GLU A 6 9.71 7.46 2.66
N ILE A 7 10.42 6.32 2.80
CA ILE A 7 10.31 5.17 1.88
C ILE A 7 8.93 4.53 1.93
N ALA A 8 8.28 4.47 3.09
CA ALA A 8 6.92 3.94 3.18
C ALA A 8 5.90 4.82 2.45
N GLY A 9 6.16 6.13 2.30
CA GLY A 9 5.36 7.02 1.45
C GLY A 9 5.35 6.60 -0.02
N LEU A 10 6.48 6.10 -0.54
CA LEU A 10 6.59 5.61 -1.92
C LEU A 10 5.77 4.33 -2.18
N LEU A 11 5.44 3.58 -1.13
CA LEU A 11 4.57 2.41 -1.24
C LEU A 11 3.10 2.80 -1.40
N LEU A 12 2.71 3.96 -0.87
CA LEU A 12 1.34 4.50 -0.88
C LEU A 12 1.13 5.55 -1.97
N GLN A 13 2.18 5.89 -2.72
CA GLN A 13 2.10 6.86 -3.80
C GLN A 13 1.05 6.46 -4.83
N ASP A 14 0.18 7.40 -5.19
CA ASP A 14 -0.91 7.24 -6.16
C ASP A 14 -1.99 6.20 -5.77
N LEU A 15 -2.11 5.87 -4.48
CA LEU A 15 -3.16 4.97 -3.98
C LEU A 15 -4.58 5.50 -4.24
N ASP A 16 -4.78 6.82 -4.12
CA ASP A 16 -6.09 7.48 -4.34
C ASP A 16 -6.40 7.73 -5.83
N SER A 17 -5.56 7.23 -6.75
CA SER A 17 -5.68 7.46 -8.20
C SER A 17 -6.21 6.25 -8.97
N ASP A 18 -7.03 5.41 -8.31
CA ASP A 18 -7.61 4.18 -8.88
C ASP A 18 -6.56 3.26 -9.54
N THR A 19 -5.37 3.18 -8.94
CA THR A 19 -4.23 2.44 -9.51
C THR A 19 -4.23 0.95 -9.18
N VAL A 20 -5.00 0.53 -8.18
CA VAL A 20 -5.09 -0.84 -7.67
C VAL A 20 -6.53 -1.17 -7.31
N ASP A 21 -6.88 -2.45 -7.41
CA ASP A 21 -8.18 -2.94 -6.96
C ASP A 21 -8.25 -2.98 -5.42
N PHE A 22 -9.45 -2.70 -4.89
CA PHE A 22 -9.77 -2.76 -3.48
C PHE A 22 -10.69 -3.95 -3.20
N ARG A 23 -10.72 -4.38 -1.94
CA ARG A 23 -11.64 -5.39 -1.42
C ARG A 23 -12.18 -4.95 -0.07
N ASP A 24 -13.33 -5.49 0.31
CA ASP A 24 -13.89 -5.29 1.64
C ASP A 24 -12.91 -5.79 2.73
N THR A 25 -12.88 -5.07 3.85
CA THR A 25 -12.20 -5.50 5.09
C THR A 25 -12.85 -6.75 5.67
N TYR A 26 -12.19 -7.37 6.64
CA TYR A 26 -12.68 -8.61 7.28
C TYR A 26 -14.11 -8.50 7.86
N ASP A 27 -14.47 -7.33 8.40
CA ASP A 27 -15.79 -7.01 8.93
C ASP A 27 -16.74 -6.42 7.88
N GLY A 28 -16.24 -6.08 6.69
CA GLY A 28 -17.01 -5.51 5.59
C GLY A 28 -17.47 -4.08 5.81
N GLU A 29 -16.85 -3.34 6.75
CA GLU A 29 -17.21 -1.96 7.04
C GLU A 29 -16.44 -0.96 6.17
N ASP A 30 -15.22 -1.29 5.76
CA ASP A 30 -14.32 -0.46 4.96
C ASP A 30 -13.75 -1.25 3.77
N GLU A 31 -12.99 -0.58 2.91
CA GLU A 31 -12.26 -1.19 1.80
C GLU A 31 -10.75 -1.04 1.98
N GLU A 32 -9.98 -2.08 1.63
CA GLU A 32 -8.53 -2.10 1.65
C GLU A 32 -7.95 -2.49 0.28
N PRO A 33 -6.79 -1.92 -0.13
CA PRO A 33 -6.17 -2.27 -1.40
C PRO A 33 -5.64 -3.71 -1.36
N ILE A 34 -5.85 -4.46 -2.45
CA ILE A 34 -5.37 -5.85 -2.57
C ILE A 34 -3.84 -5.89 -2.68
N VAL A 35 -3.25 -4.89 -3.33
CA VAL A 35 -1.81 -4.69 -3.49
C VAL A 35 -1.48 -3.21 -3.31
N LEU A 36 -0.25 -2.91 -2.89
CA LEU A 36 0.23 -1.53 -2.85
C LEU A 36 0.80 -1.13 -4.23
N PRO A 37 0.55 0.11 -4.70
CA PRO A 37 1.07 0.59 -5.98
C PRO A 37 2.59 0.47 -6.12
N ALA A 38 3.32 0.63 -5.00
CA ALA A 38 4.76 0.38 -4.87
C ALA A 38 5.60 1.01 -5.99
N ALA A 39 5.85 2.33 -5.91
CA ALA A 39 6.63 3.09 -6.89
C ALA A 39 8.11 2.65 -7.03
N PHE A 40 8.56 1.65 -6.26
CA PHE A 40 9.87 1.02 -6.37
C PHE A 40 9.76 -0.50 -6.09
N PRO A 41 10.70 -1.33 -6.60
CA PRO A 41 10.64 -2.79 -6.44
C PRO A 41 10.98 -3.22 -5.01
N ASN A 42 10.01 -3.10 -4.09
CA ASN A 42 10.18 -3.35 -2.66
C ASN A 42 10.67 -4.76 -2.34
N LEU A 43 10.19 -5.77 -3.07
CA LEU A 43 10.62 -7.17 -2.88
C LEU A 43 12.13 -7.35 -3.10
N LEU A 44 12.70 -6.67 -4.10
CA LEU A 44 14.15 -6.72 -4.35
C LEU A 44 14.95 -5.93 -3.32
N ALA A 45 14.38 -4.82 -2.82
CA ALA A 45 15.06 -3.93 -1.89
C ALA A 45 15.09 -4.47 -0.45
N ASN A 46 13.97 -5.02 0.02
CA ASN A 46 13.78 -5.43 1.42
C ASN A 46 13.72 -6.95 1.60
N GLY A 47 13.58 -7.74 0.53
CA GLY A 47 13.35 -9.17 0.63
C GLY A 47 11.93 -9.52 1.08
N ALA A 48 11.70 -10.82 1.32
CA ALA A 48 10.45 -11.37 1.87
C ALA A 48 10.72 -12.08 3.19
#